data_AF-L1JCI9-F1
#
_entry.id   AF-L1JCI9-F1
#
_cell.length_a   1.000
_cell.length_b   1.000
_cell.length_c   1.000
_cell.angle_alpha   90.00
_cell.angle_beta   90.00
_cell.angle_gamma   90.00
#
_symmetry.space_group_name_H-M   'P 1'
#
loop_
_entity.id
_entity.type
_entity.pdbx_description
1 polymer ?
#
loop_
_entity_poly.entity_id
_entity_poly.type
_entity_poly.pdbx_seq_one_letter_code
_entity_poly.pdbx_strand_id
1 'polypeptide(L)'
;MIFQPHSDRTKALMESSIPVLLCAALHLSMVSYGLTQPGSAEEFQFLATQGFVKLSAMQEMRSSPVFVSEEWAHVLAWDLFVGRYVYLDGLAKKIPTPHSLFFTFLLGPLGLTMHLITRAVVLKDASSLTKL
;
A
#
# COMPACT_ATOMS: atom_id res chain seq x y z
N MET A 1 -4.65 -7.83 -11.38
CA MET A 1 -4.19 -8.91 -10.48
C MET A 1 -5.30 -9.73 -9.84
N ILE A 2 -6.45 -9.18 -9.42
CA ILE A 2 -7.53 -10.00 -8.82
C ILE A 2 -8.35 -10.76 -9.88
N PHE A 3 -8.89 -10.07 -10.88
CA PHE A 3 -9.80 -10.67 -11.86
C PHE A 3 -9.12 -11.51 -12.95
N GLN A 4 -7.89 -11.13 -13.31
CA GLN A 4 -7.08 -11.83 -14.32
C GLN A 4 -5.64 -12.00 -13.83
N PRO A 5 -5.41 -12.84 -12.79
CA PRO A 5 -4.09 -12.98 -12.16
C PRO A 5 -3.04 -13.59 -13.08
N HIS A 6 -3.43 -14.40 -14.07
CA HIS A 6 -2.49 -15.16 -14.89
C HIS A 6 -2.27 -14.61 -16.30
N SER A 7 -2.94 -13.50 -16.68
CA SER A 7 -2.75 -12.92 -18.01
C SER A 7 -1.38 -12.28 -18.17
N ASP A 8 -0.77 -12.43 -19.35
CA ASP A 8 0.58 -11.91 -19.62
C ASP A 8 0.65 -10.39 -19.46
N ARG A 9 -0.43 -9.67 -19.79
CA ARG A 9 -0.55 -8.23 -19.56
C ARG A 9 -0.49 -7.88 -18.08
N THR A 10 -1.22 -8.61 -17.23
CA THR A 10 -1.20 -8.35 -15.78
C THR A 10 0.18 -8.62 -15.20
N LYS A 11 0.81 -9.74 -15.60
CA LYS A 11 2.17 -10.08 -15.16
C LYS A 11 3.17 -9.00 -15.59
N ALA A 12 3.22 -8.66 -16.88
CA ALA A 12 4.13 -7.65 -17.40
C ALA A 12 3.96 -6.29 -16.71
N LEU A 13 2.71 -5.87 -16.46
CA LEU A 13 2.43 -4.62 -15.75
C LEU A 13 2.92 -4.66 -14.29
N MET A 14 2.68 -5.77 -13.58
CA MET A 14 3.06 -5.91 -12.18
C MET A 14 4.55 -6.23 -11.99
N GLU A 15 5.21 -6.86 -12.95
CA GLU A 15 6.67 -7.06 -12.94
C GLU A 15 7.40 -5.73 -13.15
N SER A 16 6.83 -4.83 -13.95
CA SER A 16 7.34 -3.46 -14.09
C SER A 16 7.25 -2.68 -12.78
N SER A 17 8.26 -1.84 -12.53
CA SER A 17 8.22 -0.87 -11.42
C SER A 17 7.58 0.46 -11.84
N ILE A 18 7.29 0.66 -13.13
CA ILE A 18 6.75 1.90 -13.67
C ILE A 18 5.47 2.35 -12.95
N PRO A 19 4.46 1.48 -12.70
CA PRO A 19 3.24 1.92 -12.01
C PRO A 19 3.52 2.48 -10.61
N VAL A 20 4.41 1.83 -9.86
CA VAL A 20 4.81 2.28 -8.52
C VAL A 20 5.56 3.60 -8.60
N LEU A 21 6.51 3.74 -9.55
CA LEU A 21 7.27 4.97 -9.73
C LEU A 21 6.38 6.15 -10.16
N LEU A 22 5.35 5.91 -10.97
CA LEU A 22 4.38 6.94 -11.33
C LEU A 22 3.56 7.40 -10.13
N CYS A 23 3.07 6.46 -9.30
CA CYS A 23 2.38 6.81 -8.05
C CYS A 23 3.30 7.54 -7.06
N ALA A 24 4.55 7.12 -6.94
CA ALA A 24 5.55 7.78 -6.10
C ALA A 24 5.86 9.20 -6.60
N ALA A 25 5.99 9.40 -7.92
CA ALA A 25 6.19 10.72 -8.51
C ALA A 25 4.99 11.64 -8.30
N LEU A 26 3.77 11.12 -8.45
CA LEU A 26 2.54 11.85 -8.16
C LEU A 26 2.47 12.25 -6.68
N HIS A 27 2.71 11.31 -5.77
CA HIS A 27 2.74 11.57 -4.33
C HIS A 27 3.80 12.64 -3.98
N LEU A 28 5.01 12.51 -4.51
CA LEU A 28 6.08 13.50 -4.33
C LEU A 28 5.68 14.89 -4.84
N SER A 29 4.97 14.97 -5.97
CA SER A 29 4.48 16.26 -6.49
C SER A 29 3.48 16.93 -5.55
N MET A 30 2.62 16.14 -4.89
CA MET A 30 1.62 16.63 -3.94
C MET A 30 2.27 17.07 -2.63
N VAL A 31 3.23 16.30 -2.12
CA VAL A 31 4.06 16.71 -0.97
C VAL A 31 4.78 18.02 -1.28
N SER A 32 5.39 18.12 -2.46
CA SER A 32 6.10 19.33 -2.89
C SER A 32 5.17 20.54 -2.95
N TYR A 33 3.97 20.37 -3.50
CA TYR A 33 2.94 21.41 -3.52
C TYR A 33 2.50 21.83 -2.10
N GLY A 34 2.30 20.87 -1.21
CA GLY A 34 1.93 21.12 0.19
C GLY A 34 2.97 21.95 0.94
N LEU A 35 4.26 21.66 0.70
CA LEU A 35 5.36 22.42 1.30
C LEU A 35 5.41 23.88 0.84
N THR A 36 4.89 24.20 -0.35
CA THR A 36 4.81 25.57 -0.85
C THR A 36 3.62 26.37 -0.32
N GLN A 37 2.70 25.75 0.42
CA GLN A 37 1.53 26.46 0.96
C GLN A 37 1.89 27.34 2.15
N PRO A 38 1.20 28.49 2.33
CA PRO A 38 1.33 29.28 3.55
C PRO A 38 0.94 28.46 4.78
N GLY A 39 1.74 28.50 5.85
CA GLY A 39 1.45 27.74 7.07
C GLY A 39 2.00 26.31 7.11
N SER A 40 2.67 25.85 6.04
CA SER A 40 3.14 24.46 5.91
C SER A 40 4.14 24.06 7.00
N ALA A 41 4.95 25.00 7.50
CA ALA A 41 5.91 24.76 8.58
C ALA A 41 5.20 24.53 9.92
N GLU A 42 4.21 25.36 10.25
CA GLU A 42 3.39 25.19 11.46
C GLU A 42 2.56 23.90 11.39
N GLU A 43 1.94 23.60 10.24
CA GLU A 43 1.19 22.35 10.03
C GLU A 43 2.09 21.11 10.19
N PHE A 44 3.30 21.14 9.63
CA PHE A 44 4.25 20.03 9.78
C PHE A 44 4.69 19.85 11.23
N GLN A 45 5.00 20.93 11.94
CA GLN A 45 5.35 20.87 13.36
C GLN A 45 4.18 20.36 14.21
N PHE A 46 2.96 20.77 13.87
CA PHE A 46 1.74 20.30 14.53
C PHE A 46 1.51 18.80 14.30
N LEU A 47 1.66 18.32 13.06
CA LEU A 47 1.60 16.90 12.73
C LEU A 47 2.64 16.10 13.53
N ALA A 48 3.90 16.55 13.50
CA ALA A 48 5.03 15.84 14.11
C ALA A 48 4.96 15.77 15.65
N THR A 49 4.28 16.71 16.29
CA THR A 49 4.22 16.79 17.76
C THR A 49 2.88 16.39 18.35
N GLN A 50 1.77 16.66 17.66
CA GLN A 50 0.40 16.44 18.17
C GLN A 50 -0.40 15.48 17.29
N GLY A 51 -0.27 15.59 15.96
CA GLY A 51 -1.07 14.84 14.98
C GLY A 51 -1.08 13.34 15.22
N PHE A 52 0.09 12.71 15.35
CA PHE A 52 0.16 11.25 15.52
C PHE A 52 -0.39 10.70 16.84
N VAL A 53 -0.57 11.54 17.87
CA VAL A 53 -0.89 11.09 19.24
C VAL A 53 -2.30 11.49 19.66
N LYS A 54 -2.81 12.64 19.17
CA LYS A 54 -4.10 13.19 19.60
C LYS A 54 -5.12 13.14 18.47
N LEU A 55 -6.25 12.48 18.74
CA LEU A 55 -7.38 12.42 17.81
C LEU A 55 -7.89 13.82 17.42
N SER A 56 -7.93 14.77 18.37
CA SER A 56 -8.35 16.14 18.11
C SER A 56 -7.42 16.86 17.12
N ALA A 57 -6.12 16.60 17.18
CA ALA A 57 -5.15 17.15 16.24
C ALA A 57 -5.36 16.55 14.83
N MET A 58 -5.62 15.25 14.72
CA MET A 58 -5.97 14.63 13.44
C MET A 58 -7.30 15.14 12.86
N GLN A 59 -8.28 15.47 13.71
CA GLN A 59 -9.54 16.07 13.26
C GLN A 59 -9.33 17.47 12.70
N GLU A 60 -8.43 18.25 13.29
CA GLU A 60 -8.02 19.55 12.78
C GLU A 60 -7.31 19.40 11.43
N MET A 61 -6.32 18.51 11.34
CA MET A 61 -5.58 18.24 10.11
C MET A 61 -6.46 17.73 8.96
N ARG A 62 -7.49 16.94 9.26
CA ARG A 62 -8.49 16.52 8.26
C ARG A 62 -9.18 17.70 7.58
N SER A 63 -9.26 18.86 8.24
CA SER A 63 -9.88 20.05 7.66
C SER A 63 -8.97 20.72 6.61
N SER A 64 -7.68 20.35 6.52
CA SER A 64 -6.76 20.83 5.48
C SER A 64 -6.93 20.00 4.21
N PRO A 65 -7.42 20.59 3.10
CA PRO A 65 -7.60 19.87 1.84
C PRO A 65 -6.27 19.38 1.25
N VAL A 66 -5.18 20.11 1.53
CA VAL A 66 -3.82 19.80 1.07
C VAL A 66 -3.34 18.51 1.73
N PHE A 67 -3.42 18.44 3.05
CA PHE A 67 -3.07 17.25 3.82
C PHE A 67 -3.91 16.04 3.41
N VAL A 68 -5.24 16.19 3.34
CA VAL A 68 -6.13 15.07 2.95
C VAL A 68 -5.83 14.55 1.55
N SER A 69 -5.53 15.44 0.60
CA SER A 69 -5.19 15.03 -0.76
C SER A 69 -3.86 14.28 -0.82
N GLU A 70 -2.85 14.77 -0.10
CA GLU A 70 -1.52 14.15 -0.02
C GLU A 70 -1.58 12.77 0.63
N GLU A 71 -2.23 12.64 1.79
CA GLU A 71 -2.43 11.37 2.49
C GLU A 71 -3.23 10.38 1.65
N TRP A 72 -4.22 10.84 0.89
CA TRP A 72 -4.99 9.96 0.00
C TRP A 72 -4.13 9.39 -1.13
N ALA A 73 -3.27 10.21 -1.75
CA ALA A 73 -2.32 9.73 -2.74
C ALA A 73 -1.28 8.78 -2.13
N HIS A 74 -0.83 9.07 -0.90
CA HIS A 74 0.08 8.21 -0.14
C HIS A 74 -0.49 6.80 0.04
N VAL A 75 -1.73 6.68 0.56
CA VAL A 75 -2.34 5.36 0.81
C VAL A 75 -2.56 4.57 -0.48
N LEU A 76 -2.95 5.21 -1.58
CA LEU A 76 -3.09 4.53 -2.87
C LEU A 76 -1.75 4.05 -3.44
N ALA A 77 -0.69 4.85 -3.30
CA ALA A 77 0.65 4.46 -3.69
C ALA A 77 1.15 3.26 -2.85
N TRP A 78 0.86 3.28 -1.55
CA TRP A 78 1.16 2.19 -0.63
C TRP A 78 0.40 0.90 -0.99
N ASP A 79 -0.89 0.99 -1.25
CA ASP A 79 -1.73 -0.16 -1.62
C ASP A 79 -1.26 -0.80 -2.93
N LEU A 80 -0.88 0.01 -3.92
CA LEU A 80 -0.31 -0.49 -5.17
C LEU A 80 1.03 -1.19 -4.93
N PHE A 81 1.92 -0.60 -4.13
CA PHE A 81 3.23 -1.15 -3.83
C PHE A 81 3.12 -2.49 -3.10
N VAL A 82 2.33 -2.54 -2.03
CA VAL A 82 2.12 -3.77 -1.24
C VAL A 82 1.34 -4.80 -2.03
N GLY A 83 0.30 -4.39 -2.75
CA GLY A 83 -0.50 -5.27 -3.61
C GLY A 83 0.35 -5.92 -4.70
N ARG A 84 1.26 -5.15 -5.31
CA ARG A 84 2.25 -5.67 -6.27
C ARG A 84 3.14 -6.74 -5.62
N TYR A 85 3.67 -6.48 -4.41
CA TYR A 85 4.46 -7.48 -3.68
C TYR A 85 3.67 -8.76 -3.41
N VAL A 86 2.46 -8.63 -2.85
CA VAL A 86 1.56 -9.76 -2.56
C VAL A 86 1.30 -10.58 -3.82
N TYR A 87 0.98 -9.91 -4.93
CA TYR A 87 0.71 -10.56 -6.20
C TYR A 87 1.92 -11.33 -6.75
N LEU A 88 3.08 -10.68 -6.85
CA LEU A 88 4.29 -11.31 -7.39
C LEU A 88 4.78 -12.47 -6.51
N ASP A 89 4.75 -12.28 -5.19
CA ASP A 89 5.12 -13.33 -4.24
C ASP A 89 4.18 -14.52 -4.32
N GLY A 90 2.87 -14.27 -4.43
CA GLY A 90 1.88 -15.32 -4.60
C GLY A 90 1.96 -16.04 -5.93
N LEU A 91 2.26 -15.33 -7.02
CA LEU A 91 2.47 -15.95 -8.33
C LEU A 91 3.69 -16.88 -8.32
N ALA A 92 4.81 -16.44 -7.76
CA ALA A 92 6.04 -17.23 -7.69
C ALA A 92 5.91 -18.48 -6.82
N LYS A 93 5.17 -18.38 -5.71
CA LYS A 93 5.04 -19.45 -4.70
C LYS A 93 3.72 -20.22 -4.79
N LYS A 94 2.88 -19.93 -5.78
CA LYS A 94 1.54 -20.51 -5.98
C LYS A 94 0.62 -20.35 -4.75
N ILE A 95 0.70 -19.19 -4.10
CA ILE A 95 -0.12 -18.84 -2.93
C ILE A 95 -1.40 -18.14 -3.44
N PRO A 96 -2.60 -18.45 -2.92
CA PRO A 96 -3.78 -17.69 -3.25
C PRO A 96 -3.66 -16.26 -2.70
N THR A 97 -3.89 -15.26 -3.55
CA THR A 97 -3.77 -13.84 -3.23
C THR A 97 -5.05 -12.99 -3.32
N PRO A 98 -6.19 -13.40 -3.92
CA PRO A 98 -7.35 -12.51 -4.06
C PRO A 98 -7.84 -11.88 -2.75
N HIS A 99 -7.89 -12.64 -1.65
CA HIS A 99 -8.29 -12.12 -0.34
C HIS A 99 -7.29 -11.10 0.17
N SER A 100 -5.99 -11.42 0.14
CA SER A 100 -4.94 -10.50 0.58
C SER A 100 -4.91 -9.21 -0.23
N LEU A 101 -5.10 -9.30 -1.56
CA LEU A 101 -5.16 -8.13 -2.43
C LEU A 101 -6.39 -7.26 -2.14
N PHE A 102 -7.55 -7.88 -1.90
CA PHE A 102 -8.76 -7.16 -1.51
C PHE A 102 -8.57 -6.40 -0.19
N PHE A 103 -8.04 -7.07 0.84
CA PHE A 103 -7.78 -6.44 2.13
C PHE A 103 -6.59 -5.47 2.11
N THR A 104 -5.67 -5.58 1.15
CA THR A 104 -4.60 -4.59 0.96
C THR A 104 -5.22 -3.28 0.48
N PHE A 105 -6.08 -3.33 -0.53
CA PHE A 105 -6.76 -2.12 -1.02
C PHE A 105 -7.71 -1.47 0.00
N LEU A 106 -8.35 -2.26 0.87
CA LEU A 106 -9.33 -1.73 1.83
C LEU A 106 -8.68 -1.27 3.15
N LEU A 107 -7.69 -2.03 3.64
CA LEU A 107 -7.17 -1.92 5.00
C LEU A 107 -5.64 -1.88 5.04
N GLY A 108 -4.98 -1.63 3.90
CA GLY A 108 -3.53 -1.51 3.76
C GLY A 108 -2.75 -2.68 4.39
N PRO A 109 -2.10 -2.48 5.55
CA PRO A 109 -1.25 -3.48 6.21
C PRO A 109 -1.96 -4.79 6.61
N LEU A 110 -3.28 -4.80 6.79
CA LEU A 110 -3.99 -6.04 7.12
C LEU A 110 -3.97 -7.04 5.95
N GLY A 111 -4.06 -6.57 4.70
CA GLY A 111 -3.93 -7.44 3.53
C GLY A 111 -2.56 -8.11 3.42
N LEU A 112 -1.49 -7.37 3.74
CA LEU A 112 -0.14 -7.93 3.83
C LEU A 112 -0.04 -9.01 4.90
N THR A 113 -0.57 -8.74 6.10
CA THR A 113 -0.59 -9.71 7.19
C THR A 113 -1.31 -10.99 6.78
N MET A 114 -2.46 -10.88 6.13
CA MET A 114 -3.19 -12.04 5.61
C MET A 114 -2.36 -12.82 4.59
N HIS A 115 -1.66 -12.15 3.68
CA HIS A 115 -0.77 -12.82 2.72
C HIS A 115 0.34 -13.60 3.43
N LEU A 116 0.98 -13.00 4.43
CA LEU A 116 2.06 -13.64 5.19
C LEU A 116 1.56 -14.89 5.93
N ILE A 117 0.35 -14.84 6.51
CA ILE A 117 -0.29 -15.98 7.16
C ILE A 117 -0.59 -17.08 6.13
N THR A 118 -1.26 -16.74 5.03
CA THR A 118 -1.59 -17.71 3.96
C THR A 118 -0.32 -18.36 3.41
N ARG A 119 0.73 -17.57 3.18
CA ARG A 119 2.04 -18.06 2.75
C ARG A 119 2.62 -19.10 3.71
N ALA A 120 2.60 -18.81 5.01
CA ALA A 120 3.14 -19.71 6.02
C ALA A 120 2.39 -21.06 6.04
N VAL A 121 1.06 -21.04 5.92
CA VAL A 121 0.23 -22.25 5.86
C VAL A 121 0.53 -23.07 4.60
N VAL A 122 0.45 -22.45 3.42
CA VAL A 122 0.62 -23.14 2.13
C VAL A 122 2.01 -23.76 1.99
N LEU A 123 3.06 -23.03 2.39
CA LEU A 123 4.43 -23.54 2.27
C LEU A 123 4.74 -24.64 3.30
N LYS A 124 4.13 -24.59 4.49
CA LYS A 124 4.24 -25.67 5.47
C LYS A 124 3.65 -26.97 4.93
N ASP A 125 2.46 -26.89 4.32
CA ASP A 125 1.78 -28.06 3.74
C ASP A 125 2.54 -28.64 2.53
N ALA A 126 3.13 -27.79 1.68
CA ALA A 126 3.98 -28.27 0.57
C ALA A 126 5.22 -29.04 1.08
N SER A 127 5.81 -28.57 2.18
CA SER A 127 7.00 -29.20 2.77
C SER A 127 6.71 -30.54 3.44
N SER A 128 5.49 -30.76 3.95
CA SER A 128 5.11 -32.04 4.58
C SER A 128 4.86 -33.13 3.53
N LEU A 129 4.29 -32.78 2.37
CA LEU A 129 4.07 -33.71 1.26
C LEU A 129 5.37 -34.21 0.61
N THR A 130 6.43 -33.40 0.63
CA THR A 130 7.72 -33.77 0.03
C THR A 130 8.55 -34.72 0.91
N LYS A 131 8.13 -34.95 2.16
CA LYS A 131 8.83 -35.83 3.13
C LYS A 131 8.26 -37.26 3.20
N LEU A 132 7.23 -37.57 2.42
CA LEU A 132 6.61 -38.90 2.29
C LEU A 132 7.14 -39.60 1.03
#